data_AF-A0A1A8KRF8-F1
#
_entry.id   AF-A0A1A8KRF8-F1
#
_cell.length_a   1.000
_cell.length_b   1.000
_cell.length_c   1.000
_cell.angle_alpha   90.00
_cell.angle_beta   90.00
_cell.angle_gamma   90.00
#
_symmetry.space_group_name_H-M   'P 1'
#
loop_
_entity.id
_entity.type
_entity.pdbx_description
1 polymer ?
#
loop_
_entity_poly.entity_id
_entity_poly.type
_entity_poly.pdbx_seq_one_letter_code
_entity_poly.pdbx_strand_id
1 'polypeptide(L)'
;AHLALGLSDHVTIHLIPAYKQRLKLSKPVVKSTREWNTDAADELRACFETTDWEVMKATSDSLDEFTDTVTSYIHFCQDSIIPSHTRVSYNNDKAWFTPKLKQLWLEKRDAFKRGDRDSYRDTKYRFSSSGIAQPLVILILQNKTSKYGPTIYLQSL
;
A
#
# COMPACT_ATOMS: atom_id res chain seq x y z
N ALA A 1 -34.62 48.14 -20.41
CA ALA A 1 -33.88 47.43 -21.47
C ALA A 1 -32.91 46.46 -20.82
N HIS A 2 -33.24 45.16 -20.80
CA HIS A 2 -32.33 44.12 -20.30
C HIS A 2 -31.28 43.85 -21.38
N LEU A 3 -30.01 44.04 -21.06
CA LEU A 3 -28.90 43.61 -21.91
C LEU A 3 -28.84 42.07 -21.87
N ALA A 4 -29.14 41.44 -23.01
CA ALA A 4 -29.05 40.00 -23.18
C ALA A 4 -27.57 39.59 -23.22
N LEU A 5 -27.06 39.00 -22.14
CA LEU A 5 -25.77 38.31 -22.07
C LEU A 5 -25.80 36.95 -22.80
N GLY A 6 -26.58 36.83 -23.88
CA GLY A 6 -27.02 35.55 -24.46
C GLY A 6 -26.59 35.29 -25.90
N LEU A 7 -25.63 36.05 -26.43
CA LEU A 7 -25.14 35.90 -27.82
C LEU A 7 -23.61 35.71 -27.88
N SER A 8 -23.04 34.98 -26.93
CA SER A 8 -21.69 34.48 -27.14
C SER A 8 -21.80 33.12 -27.79
N ASP A 9 -21.31 33.01 -29.03
CA ASP A 9 -21.07 31.74 -29.71
C ASP A 9 -19.96 31.00 -28.97
N HIS A 10 -20.31 30.41 -27.83
CA HIS A 10 -19.40 29.57 -27.07
C HIS A 10 -19.24 28.24 -27.83
N VAL A 11 -18.29 28.21 -28.77
CA VAL A 11 -17.80 26.96 -29.36
C VAL A 11 -17.22 26.13 -28.22
N THR A 12 -17.97 25.11 -27.80
CA THR A 12 -17.55 24.21 -26.74
C THR A 12 -16.61 23.17 -27.34
N ILE A 13 -15.29 23.41 -27.23
CA ILE A 13 -14.28 22.44 -27.64
C ILE A 13 -14.09 21.44 -26.50
N HIS A 14 -14.59 20.22 -26.69
CA HIS A 14 -14.36 19.12 -25.77
C HIS A 14 -12.93 18.59 -25.91
N LEU A 15 -12.01 19.13 -25.12
CA LEU A 15 -10.65 18.61 -25.04
C LEU A 15 -10.62 17.34 -24.19
N ILE A 16 -10.09 16.26 -24.76
CA ILE A 16 -9.71 15.09 -23.97
C ILE A 16 -8.39 15.44 -23.27
N PRO A 17 -8.30 15.35 -21.94
CA PRO A 17 -7.05 15.61 -21.26
C PRO A 17 -5.98 14.65 -21.79
N ALA A 18 -4.90 15.20 -22.34
CA ALA A 18 -3.75 14.42 -22.78
C ALA A 18 -3.10 13.64 -21.62
N TYR A 19 -3.29 14.13 -20.39
CA TYR A 19 -2.81 13.48 -19.18
C TYR A 19 -3.61 12.19 -18.88
N LYS A 20 -2.97 11.05 -19.13
CA LYS A 20 -3.42 9.76 -18.60
C LYS A 20 -3.03 9.65 -17.13
N GLN A 21 -4.01 9.41 -16.26
CA GLN A 21 -3.79 9.25 -14.81
C GLN A 21 -2.68 8.24 -14.52
N ARG A 22 -1.71 8.59 -13.66
CA ARG A 22 -0.54 7.75 -13.33
C ARG A 22 -0.86 6.31 -12.89
N LEU A 23 -2.00 6.10 -12.24
CA LEU A 23 -2.47 4.76 -11.86
C LEU A 23 -2.79 3.87 -13.08
N LYS A 24 -3.10 4.47 -14.24
CA LYS A 24 -3.35 3.78 -15.50
C LYS A 24 -2.09 3.59 -16.35
N LEU A 25 -0.94 4.11 -15.91
CA LEU A 25 0.31 4.10 -16.69
C LEU A 25 1.13 2.81 -16.49
N SER A 26 1.06 2.17 -15.32
CA SER A 26 1.69 0.85 -15.14
C SER A 26 0.93 0.00 -14.14
N LYS A 27 1.15 -1.32 -14.24
CA LYS A 27 0.53 -2.30 -13.35
C LYS A 27 1.10 -2.16 -11.93
N PRO A 28 0.28 -2.41 -10.89
CA PRO A 28 0.76 -2.47 -9.52
C PRO A 28 1.89 -3.50 -9.38
N VAL A 29 2.87 -3.19 -8.52
CA VAL A 29 3.98 -4.08 -8.23
C VAL A 29 3.63 -4.92 -7.02
N VAL A 30 3.62 -6.23 -7.17
CA VAL A 30 3.41 -7.18 -6.09
C VAL A 30 4.78 -7.63 -5.58
N LYS A 31 5.02 -7.48 -4.27
CA LYS A 31 6.23 -7.98 -3.62
C LYS A 31 5.82 -8.92 -2.49
N SER A 32 6.30 -10.15 -2.55
CA SER A 32 6.23 -11.08 -1.41
C SER A 32 7.54 -10.99 -0.63
N THR A 33 7.46 -10.97 0.70
CA THR A 33 8.63 -10.93 1.58
C THR A 33 8.37 -11.87 2.75
N ARG A 34 9.39 -12.64 3.13
CA ARG A 34 9.35 -13.49 4.33
C ARG A 34 9.50 -12.62 5.56
N GLU A 35 8.67 -12.87 6.57
CA GLU A 35 8.74 -12.17 7.85
C GLU A 35 9.50 -13.03 8.85
N TRP A 36 10.79 -12.72 9.03
CA TRP A 36 11.61 -13.34 10.05
C TRP A 36 11.31 -12.69 11.40
N ASN A 37 10.65 -13.44 12.29
CA ASN A 37 10.48 -13.08 13.68
C ASN A 37 11.16 -14.14 14.58
N THR A 38 11.25 -13.85 15.88
CA THR A 38 11.86 -14.75 16.87
C THR A 38 11.17 -16.10 16.89
N ASP A 39 9.85 -16.09 16.89
CA ASP A 39 9.02 -17.27 17.09
C ASP A 39 9.17 -18.24 15.92
N ALA A 40 9.13 -17.76 14.68
CA ALA A 40 9.36 -18.55 13.47
C ALA A 40 10.80 -19.06 13.39
N ALA A 41 11.78 -18.29 13.87
CA ALA A 41 13.17 -18.75 13.92
C ALA A 41 13.36 -19.88 14.95
N ASP A 42 12.70 -19.78 16.10
CA ASP A 42 12.74 -20.79 17.15
C ASP A 42 12.00 -22.07 16.74
N GLU A 43 10.84 -21.94 16.08
CA GLU A 43 10.09 -23.06 15.53
C GLU A 43 10.88 -23.77 14.41
N LEU A 44 11.54 -23.01 13.53
CA LEU A 44 12.40 -23.58 12.49
C LEU A 44 13.59 -24.34 13.11
N ARG A 45 14.18 -23.80 14.19
CA ARG A 45 15.24 -24.49 14.93
C ARG A 45 14.74 -25.80 15.52
N ALA A 46 13.60 -25.78 16.22
CA ALA A 46 13.00 -26.98 16.79
C ALA A 46 12.69 -28.04 15.71
N CYS A 47 12.18 -27.61 14.56
CA CYS A 47 11.96 -28.50 13.41
C CYS A 47 13.23 -29.23 13.01
N PHE A 48 14.35 -28.52 12.83
CA PHE A 48 15.64 -29.11 12.46
C PHE A 48 16.26 -29.99 13.56
N GLU A 49 16.06 -29.65 14.84
CA GLU A 49 16.51 -30.47 15.96
C GLU A 49 15.76 -31.81 16.06
N THR A 50 14.49 -31.82 15.66
CA THR A 50 13.67 -33.04 15.63
C THR A 50 13.82 -33.86 14.34
N THR A 51 14.49 -33.31 13.33
CA THR A 51 14.68 -33.98 12.04
C THR A 51 15.75 -35.07 12.17
N ASP A 52 15.42 -36.27 11.71
CA ASP A 52 16.39 -37.37 11.61
C ASP A 52 17.20 -37.26 10.31
N TRP A 53 18.37 -36.62 10.41
CA TRP A 53 19.29 -36.42 9.31
C TRP A 53 19.99 -37.71 8.85
N GLU A 54 20.12 -38.71 9.74
CA GLU A 54 20.77 -39.97 9.40
C GLU A 54 19.90 -40.80 8.46
N VAL A 55 18.57 -40.73 8.62
CA VAL A 55 17.64 -41.34 7.67
C VAL A 55 17.81 -40.74 6.27
N MET A 56 17.86 -39.41 6.15
CA MET A 56 18.07 -38.77 4.84
C MET A 56 19.37 -39.21 4.19
N LYS A 57 20.43 -39.31 4.98
CA LYS A 57 21.75 -39.76 4.51
C LYS A 57 21.74 -41.22 4.09
N ALA A 58 21.05 -42.09 4.82
CA ALA A 58 20.93 -43.50 4.51
C ALA A 58 20.10 -43.79 3.25
N THR A 59 19.16 -42.88 2.92
CA THR A 59 18.30 -43.00 1.73
C THR A 59 18.91 -42.39 0.46
N SER A 60 20.00 -41.65 0.57
CA SER A 60 20.66 -41.04 -0.60
C SER A 60 21.77 -41.94 -1.15
N ASP A 61 21.76 -42.15 -2.46
CA ASP A 61 22.74 -42.99 -3.16
C ASP A 61 24.05 -42.23 -3.45
N SER A 62 24.01 -40.90 -3.38
CA SER A 62 25.15 -40.02 -3.62
C SER A 62 25.18 -38.78 -2.73
N LEU A 63 26.35 -38.15 -2.61
CA LEU A 63 26.50 -36.88 -1.89
C LEU A 63 25.66 -35.75 -2.51
N ASP A 64 25.54 -35.75 -3.83
CA ASP A 64 24.77 -34.74 -4.58
C ASP A 64 23.28 -34.86 -4.26
N GLU A 65 22.75 -36.09 -4.32
CA GLU A 65 21.37 -36.39 -3.94
C GLU A 65 21.07 -36.07 -2.48
N PHE A 66 22.00 -36.38 -1.56
CA PHE A 66 21.87 -36.00 -0.16
C PHE A 66 21.78 -34.49 0.01
N THR A 67 22.63 -33.75 -0.69
CA THR A 67 22.66 -32.28 -0.64
C THR A 67 21.37 -31.69 -1.19
N ASP A 68 20.86 -32.22 -2.31
CA ASP A 68 19.61 -31.79 -2.92
C ASP A 68 18.41 -32.08 -2.02
N THR A 69 18.37 -33.27 -1.42
CA THR A 69 17.31 -33.69 -0.48
C THR A 69 17.28 -32.80 0.75
N VAL A 70 18.43 -32.57 1.39
CA VAL A 70 18.56 -31.71 2.57
C VAL A 70 18.18 -30.27 2.23
N THR A 71 18.65 -29.75 1.10
CA THR A 71 18.34 -28.38 0.67
C THR A 71 16.85 -28.21 0.40
N SER A 72 16.24 -29.17 -0.30
CA SER A 72 14.80 -29.18 -0.57
C SER A 72 13.97 -29.25 0.71
N TYR A 73 14.37 -30.07 1.68
CA TYR A 73 13.71 -30.15 2.98
C TYR A 73 13.83 -28.84 3.77
N ILE A 74 15.02 -28.23 3.81
CA ILE A 74 15.24 -26.92 4.45
C ILE A 74 14.32 -25.86 3.83
N HIS A 75 14.24 -25.81 2.50
CA HIS A 75 13.33 -24.87 1.82
C HIS A 75 11.87 -25.14 2.16
N PHE A 76 11.46 -26.40 2.21
CA PHE A 76 10.12 -26.78 2.63
C PHE A 76 9.80 -26.30 4.06
N CYS A 77 10.71 -26.50 5.01
CA CYS A 77 10.54 -26.03 6.38
C CYS A 77 10.47 -24.50 6.44
N GLN A 78 11.33 -23.81 5.68
CA GLN A 78 11.28 -22.35 5.56
C GLN A 78 9.95 -21.85 5.01
N ASP A 79 9.38 -22.52 4.01
CA ASP A 79 8.10 -22.15 3.39
C ASP A 79 6.90 -22.43 4.30
N SER A 80 7.00 -23.49 5.11
CA SER A 80 5.92 -23.92 6.00
C SER A 80 5.87 -23.12 7.31
N ILE A 81 7.04 -22.80 7.87
CA ILE A 81 7.16 -22.16 9.19
C ILE A 81 7.23 -20.64 9.07
N ILE A 82 7.97 -20.11 8.09
CA ILE A 82 8.20 -18.66 8.01
C ILE A 82 7.02 -18.02 7.26
N PRO A 83 6.23 -17.17 7.92
CA PRO A 83 5.11 -16.51 7.27
C PRO A 83 5.60 -15.61 6.13
N SER A 84 4.88 -15.64 5.01
CA SER A 84 5.10 -14.76 3.88
C SER A 84 4.05 -13.66 3.83
N HIS A 85 4.49 -12.42 3.68
CA HIS A 85 3.61 -11.26 3.53
C HIS A 85 3.72 -10.68 2.12
N THR A 86 2.57 -10.57 1.46
CA THR A 86 2.48 -9.98 0.12
C THR A 86 1.98 -8.54 0.21
N ARG A 87 2.82 -7.60 -0.23
CA ARG A 87 2.46 -6.19 -0.35
C ARG A 87 2.33 -5.78 -1.81
N VAL A 88 1.15 -5.26 -2.14
CA VAL A 88 0.90 -4.59 -3.43
C VAL A 88 1.24 -3.12 -3.30
N SER A 89 2.06 -2.62 -4.23
CA SER A 89 2.41 -1.20 -4.35
C SER A 89 1.84 -0.61 -5.63
N TYR A 90 1.20 0.54 -5.52
CA TYR A 90 0.63 1.28 -6.65
C TYR A 90 1.50 2.50 -7.01
N ASN A 91 1.43 2.95 -8.25
CA ASN A 91 2.17 4.15 -8.71
C ASN A 91 1.84 5.44 -7.96
N ASN A 92 0.65 5.50 -7.36
CA ASN A 92 0.18 6.63 -6.57
C ASN A 92 0.39 6.43 -5.06
N ASP A 93 1.02 5.33 -4.64
CA ASP A 93 1.43 5.17 -3.24
C ASP A 93 2.40 6.28 -2.89
N LYS A 94 1.98 7.10 -1.94
CA LYS A 94 2.76 8.24 -1.48
C LYS A 94 3.86 7.71 -0.56
N ALA A 95 5.12 7.79 -0.98
CA ALA A 95 6.27 7.34 -0.18
C ALA A 95 6.34 8.02 1.19
N TRP A 96 5.86 9.26 1.29
CA TRP A 96 5.75 9.99 2.54
C TRP A 96 4.58 9.54 3.44
N PHE A 97 3.64 8.71 2.96
CA PHE A 97 2.50 8.21 3.73
C PHE A 97 2.82 6.85 4.36
N THR A 98 3.58 6.89 5.45
CA THR A 98 4.06 5.71 6.17
C THR A 98 2.93 4.96 6.91
N PRO A 99 3.14 3.69 7.31
CA PRO A 99 2.17 2.94 8.12
C PRO A 99 1.74 3.67 9.39
N LYS A 100 2.68 4.34 10.07
CA LYS A 100 2.41 5.17 11.25
C LYS A 100 1.46 6.33 10.94
N LEU A 101 1.66 7.02 9.81
CA LEU A 101 0.76 8.08 9.38
C LEU A 101 -0.61 7.54 8.98
N LYS A 102 -0.66 6.37 8.33
CA LYS A 102 -1.92 5.68 8.03
C LYS A 102 -2.70 5.33 9.29
N GLN A 103 -2.01 4.85 10.34
CA GLN A 103 -2.61 4.56 11.64
C GLN A 103 -3.21 5.83 12.27
N LEU A 104 -2.44 6.90 12.38
CA LEU A 104 -2.93 8.19 12.91
C LEU A 104 -4.13 8.73 12.11
N TRP A 105 -4.12 8.57 10.78
CA TRP A 105 -5.25 8.95 9.93
C TRP A 105 -6.50 8.10 10.20
N LEU A 106 -6.35 6.79 10.40
CA LEU A 106 -7.44 5.88 10.74
C LEU A 106 -8.03 6.21 12.12
N GLU A 107 -7.18 6.36 13.14
CA GLU A 107 -7.57 6.72 14.51
C GLU A 107 -8.35 8.04 14.52
N LYS A 108 -7.84 9.07 13.82
CA LYS A 108 -8.54 10.35 13.65
C LYS A 108 -9.91 10.18 13.01
N ARG A 109 -10.01 9.37 11.94
CA ARG A 109 -11.27 9.12 11.23
C ARG A 109 -12.28 8.39 12.13
N ASP A 110 -11.80 7.45 12.93
CA ASP A 110 -12.65 6.67 13.82
C ASP A 110 -13.09 7.48 15.05
N ALA A 111 -12.21 8.32 15.62
CA ALA A 111 -12.57 9.29 16.65
C ALA A 111 -13.64 10.27 16.15
N PHE A 112 -13.50 10.76 14.91
CA PHE A 112 -14.52 11.61 14.28
C PHE A 112 -15.87 10.89 14.16
N LYS A 113 -15.87 9.63 13.68
CA LYS A 113 -17.10 8.82 13.58
C LYS A 113 -17.77 8.59 14.93
N ARG A 114 -16.99 8.40 16.00
CA ARG A 114 -17.49 8.21 17.37
C ARG A 114 -17.88 9.52 18.07
N GLY A 115 -17.59 10.69 17.47
CA GLY A 115 -17.84 11.99 18.09
C GLY A 115 -16.88 12.36 19.23
N ASP A 116 -15.80 11.59 19.42
CA ASP A 116 -14.80 11.83 20.47
C ASP A 116 -13.88 13.01 20.07
N ARG A 117 -14.20 14.19 20.61
CA ARG A 117 -13.48 15.44 20.32
C ARG A 117 -12.05 15.45 20.84
N ASP A 118 -11.79 14.86 22.00
CA ASP A 118 -10.47 14.91 22.61
C ASP A 118 -9.49 13.97 21.90
N SER A 119 -9.92 12.73 21.62
CA SER A 119 -9.13 11.80 20.80
C SER A 119 -8.92 12.33 19.38
N TYR A 120 -9.93 12.97 18.78
CA TYR A 120 -9.77 13.62 17.48
C TYR A 120 -8.74 14.74 17.50
N ARG A 121 -8.75 15.60 18.54
CA ARG A 121 -7.80 16.71 18.68
C ARG A 121 -6.37 16.19 18.85
N ASP A 122 -6.17 15.21 19.72
CA ASP A 122 -4.87 14.59 19.96
C ASP A 122 -4.31 13.95 18.69
N THR A 123 -5.07 13.04 18.07
CA THR A 123 -4.65 12.33 16.84
C THR A 123 -4.41 13.29 15.68
N LYS A 124 -5.22 14.36 15.54
CA LYS A 124 -5.00 15.44 14.58
C LYS A 124 -3.66 16.14 14.83
N TYR A 125 -3.35 16.50 16.07
CA TYR A 125 -2.09 17.15 16.42
C TYR A 125 -0.92 16.22 16.11
N ARG A 126 -0.95 14.97 16.58
CA ARG A 126 0.09 13.97 16.32
C ARG A 126 0.30 13.71 14.82
N PHE A 127 -0.78 13.66 14.04
CA PHE A 127 -0.72 13.51 12.58
C PHE A 127 -0.02 14.72 11.92
N SER A 128 -0.37 15.94 12.33
CA SER A 128 0.24 17.17 11.82
C SER A 128 1.71 17.33 12.24
N SER A 129 2.05 16.92 13.46
CA SER A 129 3.42 17.01 14.00
C SER A 129 4.37 15.93 13.46
N SER A 130 3.87 14.89 12.81
CA SER A 130 4.67 13.77 12.27
C SER A 130 5.44 14.11 10.97
N GLY A 131 5.76 15.39 10.74
CA GLY A 131 6.69 15.81 9.69
C GLY A 131 6.11 15.92 8.28
N ILE A 132 4.79 16.05 8.13
CA ILE A 132 4.21 16.42 6.83
C ILE A 132 4.47 17.91 6.65
N ALA A 133 5.42 18.29 5.78
CA ALA A 133 5.64 19.68 5.40
C ALA A 133 4.33 20.28 4.87
N GLN A 134 3.72 21.12 5.71
CA GLN A 134 2.59 22.02 5.50
C GLN A 134 1.30 21.49 4.80
N PRO A 135 0.12 21.78 5.38
CA PRO A 135 -1.19 21.29 4.93
C PRO A 135 -1.78 22.11 3.76
N LEU A 136 -0.99 22.51 2.76
CA LEU A 136 -1.52 23.23 1.57
C LEU A 136 -1.69 22.35 0.31
N VAL A 137 -1.44 21.05 0.39
CA VAL A 137 -1.76 20.09 -0.70
C VAL A 137 -2.86 19.11 -0.29
N ILE A 138 -3.89 19.62 0.41
CA ILE A 138 -5.21 18.97 0.46
C ILE A 138 -6.19 19.81 -0.37
N LEU A 139 -5.76 20.23 -1.57
CA LEU A 139 -6.69 20.53 -2.65
C LEU A 139 -6.85 19.25 -3.47
N ILE A 140 -7.90 18.52 -3.12
CA ILE A 140 -8.76 17.72 -4.00
C ILE A 140 -8.01 16.89 -5.05
N LEU A 141 -7.76 15.62 -4.71
CA LEU A 141 -7.96 14.53 -5.67
C LEU A 141 -8.89 13.49 -5.04
N GLN A 142 -10.02 13.95 -4.50
CA GLN A 142 -11.23 13.14 -4.62
C GLN A 142 -11.63 13.21 -6.09
N ASN A 143 -11.10 12.28 -6.88
CA ASN A 143 -11.61 12.00 -8.21
C ASN A 143 -13.03 11.43 -8.02
N LYS A 144 -14.01 12.31 -7.79
CA LYS A 144 -15.42 11.96 -7.89
C LYS A 144 -15.60 11.53 -9.34
N THR A 145 -15.72 10.23 -9.55
CA THR A 145 -16.21 9.66 -10.81
C THR A 145 -17.66 10.12 -11.00
N SER A 146 -17.85 11.37 -11.44
CA SER A 146 -19.08 11.77 -12.11
C SER A 146 -19.05 11.15 -13.50
N LYS A 147 -20.18 10.59 -13.96
CA LYS A 147 -20.33 10.00 -15.30
C LYS A 147 -20.06 11.02 -16.45
N TYR A 148 -19.85 12.29 -16.13
CA TYR A 148 -19.70 13.38 -17.09
C TYR A 148 -18.41 14.20 -16.83
N GLY A 149 -17.25 13.55 -16.81
CA GLY A 149 -15.92 14.21 -16.91
C GLY A 149 -15.53 15.20 -15.79
N PRO A 150 -14.27 15.69 -15.77
CA PRO A 150 -13.84 16.71 -14.84
C PRO A 150 -14.24 18.11 -15.35
N THR A 151 -15.19 18.77 -14.67
CA THR A 151 -15.53 20.18 -14.91
C THR A 151 -14.48 21.08 -14.22
N ILE A 152 -13.72 21.84 -15.00
CA ILE A 152 -12.78 22.85 -14.49
C ILE A 152 -13.54 24.18 -14.45
N TYR A 153 -13.76 24.74 -13.26
CA TYR A 153 -14.22 26.12 -13.11
C TYR A 153 -12.98 27.03 -13.01
N LEU A 154 -12.79 27.91 -14.00
CA LEU A 154 -11.89 29.05 -13.89
C LEU A 154 -12.70 30.23 -13.36
N GLN A 155 -12.48 30.64 -12.11
CA GLN A 155 -12.90 31.98 -11.66
C GLN A 155 -11.74 32.94 -11.93
N SER A 156 -12.01 33.98 -12.74
CA SER A 156 -11.15 35.15 -12.87
C SER A 156 -11.21 35.98 -11.57
N LEU A 157 -10.09 36.66 -11.26
CA LEU A 157 -9.89 37.57 -10.14
C LEU A 157 -11.04 38.57 -9.92
#